data_AF-E3EJU4-F1
#
_entry.id   AF-E3EJU4-F1
#
_cell.length_a   1.000
_cell.length_b   1.000
_cell.length_c   1.000
_cell.angle_alpha   90.00
_cell.angle_beta   90.00
_cell.angle_gamma   90.00
#
_symmetry.space_group_name_H-M   'P 1'
#
loop_
_entity.id
_entity.type
_entity.pdbx_description
1 polymer ?
#
loop_
_entity_poly.entity_id
_entity_poly.type
_entity_poly.pdbx_seq_one_letter_code
_entity_poly.pdbx_strand_id
1 'polypeptide(L)'
;MKNVFDFDLNYDFREVRELMIKEKLSEEELMEGLEAEEVFVKVCITDHVYNRMNNSFGRQCNWEMIEDLILEKGHLLFELKFDEEFAMKNSDGTLALICKLYPHNGELVLILETVIRTVIIINGKEVDKQVKVYRSTKTI
;
A
#
# COMPACT_ATOMS: atom_id res chain seq x y z
N MET A 1 20.97 19.80 0.29
CA MET A 1 20.99 18.33 0.14
C MET A 1 19.78 17.79 0.88
N LYS A 2 18.80 17.21 0.17
CA LYS A 2 17.73 16.46 0.83
C LYS A 2 18.37 15.20 1.43
N ASN A 3 18.05 14.86 2.68
CA ASN A 3 18.42 13.58 3.26
C ASN A 3 17.85 12.51 2.35
N VAL A 4 18.71 11.78 1.63
CA VAL A 4 18.31 10.52 1.02
C VAL A 4 18.10 9.60 2.21
N PHE A 5 16.84 9.25 2.48
CA PHE A 5 16.52 8.24 3.48
C PHE A 5 17.17 6.94 3.00
N ASP A 6 18.26 6.55 3.66
CA ASP A 6 19.05 5.39 3.30
C ASP A 6 18.52 4.20 4.11
N PHE A 7 18.08 3.16 3.41
CA PHE A 7 17.59 1.92 3.98
C PHE A 7 18.17 0.74 3.22
N ASP A 8 18.48 -0.33 3.94
CA ASP A 8 18.88 -1.61 3.37
C ASP A 8 17.68 -2.56 3.34
N LEU A 9 17.23 -2.89 2.12
CA LEU A 9 16.11 -3.79 1.88
C LEU A 9 16.26 -5.16 2.57
N ASN A 10 17.48 -5.60 2.86
CA ASN A 10 17.76 -6.90 3.47
C ASN A 10 17.75 -6.90 5.00
N TYR A 11 17.85 -5.73 5.64
CA TYR A 11 18.02 -5.63 7.09
C TYR A 11 16.94 -4.78 7.77
N ASP A 12 16.46 -3.74 7.10
CA ASP A 12 15.56 -2.76 7.72
C ASP A 12 14.08 -3.16 7.68
N PHE A 13 13.75 -4.20 6.90
CA PHE A 13 12.39 -4.70 6.75
C PHE A 13 12.26 -6.14 7.21
N ARG A 14 11.08 -6.44 7.75
CA ARG A 14 10.75 -7.78 8.20
C ARG A 14 10.58 -8.73 7.02
N GLU A 15 10.02 -8.22 5.94
CA GLU A 15 9.74 -8.95 4.72
C GLU A 15 9.68 -7.97 3.56
N VAL A 16 10.20 -8.38 2.39
CA VAL A 16 10.10 -7.64 1.14
C VAL A 16 9.46 -8.55 0.12
N ARG A 17 8.38 -8.08 -0.51
CA ARG A 17 7.67 -8.76 -1.58
C ARG A 17 7.71 -7.92 -2.84
N GLU A 18 7.58 -8.57 -3.99
CA GLU A 18 7.56 -7.90 -5.28
C GLU A 18 6.18 -8.05 -5.91
N LEU A 19 5.62 -6.94 -6.40
CA LEU A 19 4.34 -6.91 -7.09
C LEU A 19 4.49 -6.19 -8.43
N MET A 20 3.91 -6.77 -9.48
CA MET A 20 3.79 -6.10 -10.77
C MET A 20 2.54 -5.21 -10.74
N ILE A 21 2.73 -3.92 -10.96
CA ILE A 21 1.68 -2.92 -11.08
C ILE A 21 1.58 -2.50 -12.53
N LYS A 22 0.35 -2.39 -13.04
CA LYS A 22 0.06 -1.92 -14.38
C LYS A 22 -0.55 -0.53 -14.32
N GLU A 23 -0.11 0.33 -15.21
CA GLU A 23 -0.79 1.58 -15.49
C GLU A 23 -2.22 1.31 -15.94
N LYS A 24 -3.14 2.22 -15.60
CA LYS A 24 -4.52 2.17 -16.05
C LYS A 24 -4.73 3.22 -17.12
N LEU A 25 -4.80 2.78 -18.36
CA LEU A 25 -5.11 3.63 -19.50
C LEU A 25 -6.62 3.89 -19.62
N SER A 26 -6.95 5.07 -20.16
CA SER A 26 -8.30 5.42 -20.60
C SER A 26 -8.68 4.71 -21.90
N GLU A 27 -9.99 4.69 -22.22
CA GLU A 27 -10.47 4.11 -23.47
C GLU A 27 -9.89 4.81 -24.71
N GLU A 28 -9.71 6.13 -24.64
CA GLU A 28 -9.14 6.93 -25.73
C GLU A 28 -7.68 6.54 -26.01
N GLU A 29 -6.87 6.41 -24.96
CA GLU A 29 -5.46 5.99 -25.07
C GLU A 29 -5.32 4.57 -25.68
N LEU A 30 -6.20 3.65 -25.28
CA LEU A 30 -6.25 2.31 -25.86
C LEU A 30 -6.66 2.34 -27.34
N MET A 31 -7.58 3.22 -27.74
CA MET A 31 -7.98 3.41 -29.13
C MET A 31 -6.87 4.02 -29.99
N GLU A 32 -6.01 4.85 -29.40
CA GLU A 32 -4.80 5.39 -30.03
C GLU A 32 -3.66 4.36 -30.14
N GLY A 33 -3.84 3.17 -29.54
CA GLY A 33 -2.88 2.07 -29.61
C GLY A 33 -1.76 2.15 -28.58
N LEU A 34 -1.95 2.90 -27.48
CA LEU A 34 -1.03 2.91 -26.36
C LEU A 34 -1.07 1.57 -25.60
N GLU A 35 0.09 1.18 -25.07
CA GLU A 35 0.25 -0.01 -24.24
C GLU A 35 0.49 0.43 -22.80
N ALA A 36 -0.19 -0.22 -21.84
CA ALA A 36 -0.05 0.10 -20.43
C ALA A 36 1.36 -0.21 -19.94
N GLU A 37 1.99 0.73 -19.24
CA GLU A 37 3.29 0.49 -18.62
C GLU A 37 3.15 -0.52 -17.45
N GLU A 38 4.13 -1.41 -17.33
CA GLU A 38 4.24 -2.36 -16.21
C GLU A 38 5.49 -2.03 -15.38
N VAL A 39 5.32 -1.94 -14.07
CA VAL A 39 6.42 -1.69 -13.13
C VAL A 39 6.41 -2.72 -12.00
N PHE A 40 7.58 -3.23 -11.66
CA PHE A 40 7.75 -4.03 -10.45
C PHE A 40 8.01 -3.13 -9.25
N VAL A 41 7.19 -3.32 -8.20
CA VAL A 41 7.25 -2.57 -6.96
C VAL A 41 7.68 -3.50 -5.84
N LYS A 42 8.74 -3.12 -5.13
CA LYS A 42 9.18 -3.78 -3.90
C LYS A 42 8.37 -3.27 -2.72
N VAL A 43 7.43 -4.08 -2.25
CA VAL A 43 6.61 -3.82 -1.08
C VAL A 43 7.36 -4.25 0.17
N CYS A 44 7.74 -3.27 0.99
CA CYS A 44 8.54 -3.46 2.19
C CYS A 44 7.64 -3.45 3.43
N ILE A 45 7.60 -4.58 4.12
CA ILE A 45 6.81 -4.79 5.33
C ILE A 45 7.68 -4.46 6.54
N THR A 46 7.33 -3.40 7.26
CA THR A 46 7.98 -3.05 8.53
C THR A 46 7.61 -4.02 9.64
N ASP A 47 8.44 -4.11 10.69
CA ASP A 47 8.10 -4.87 11.90
C ASP A 47 6.77 -4.43 12.51
N HIS A 48 6.44 -3.14 12.43
CA HIS A 48 5.17 -2.61 12.91
C HIS A 48 4.00 -3.22 12.13
N VAL A 49 4.05 -3.20 10.80
CA VAL A 49 3.03 -3.81 9.94
C VAL A 49 2.92 -5.31 10.19
N TYR A 50 4.06 -6.01 10.24
CA TYR A 50 4.07 -7.46 10.48
C TYR A 50 3.37 -7.83 11.79
N ASN A 51 3.60 -7.07 12.85
CA ASN A 51 2.92 -7.26 14.13
C ASN A 51 1.41 -6.96 14.06
N ARG A 52 1.02 -5.96 13.26
CA ARG A 52 -0.40 -5.65 13.01
C ARG A 52 -1.11 -6.76 12.25
N MET A 53 -0.43 -7.39 11.30
CA MET A 53 -0.94 -8.52 10.53
C MET A 53 -1.11 -9.77 11.39
N ASN A 54 -0.07 -10.15 12.13
CA ASN A 54 0.02 -11.48 12.74
C ASN A 54 -0.40 -11.53 14.22
N ASN A 55 -0.23 -10.44 14.97
CA ASN A 55 -0.31 -10.45 16.43
C ASN A 55 -1.45 -9.57 17.00
N SER A 56 -2.36 -9.06 16.15
CA SER A 56 -3.46 -8.19 16.57
C SER A 56 -4.81 -8.92 16.56
N PHE A 57 -5.26 -9.36 17.75
CA PHE A 57 -6.54 -10.04 17.93
C PHE A 57 -7.72 -9.21 17.41
N GLY A 58 -8.55 -9.77 16.52
CA GLY A 58 -9.70 -9.10 15.90
C GLY A 58 -9.35 -7.94 14.96
N ARG A 59 -8.09 -7.79 14.53
CA ARG A 59 -7.65 -6.81 13.53
C ARG A 59 -6.69 -7.41 12.52
N GLN A 60 -6.65 -8.74 12.43
CA GLN A 60 -5.76 -9.43 11.51
C GLN A 60 -6.04 -8.93 10.10
N CYS A 61 -4.98 -8.57 9.42
CA CYS A 61 -4.95 -8.30 8.00
C CYS A 61 -3.92 -9.25 7.43
N ASN A 62 -4.33 -10.12 6.52
CA ASN A 62 -3.40 -11.03 5.87
C ASN A 62 -2.73 -10.33 4.68
N TRP A 63 -1.72 -10.98 4.10
CA TRP A 63 -1.02 -10.42 2.94
C TRP A 63 -1.94 -10.24 1.73
N GLU A 64 -2.83 -11.20 1.47
CA GLU A 64 -3.77 -11.17 0.34
C GLU A 64 -4.60 -9.87 0.32
N MET A 65 -5.14 -9.46 1.47
CA MET A 65 -5.87 -8.20 1.59
C MET A 65 -5.01 -6.95 1.31
N ILE A 66 -3.72 -6.99 1.65
CA ILE A 66 -2.78 -5.91 1.38
C ILE A 66 -2.45 -5.86 -0.11
N GLU A 67 -2.13 -7.02 -0.68
CA GLU A 67 -1.83 -7.19 -2.11
C GLU A 67 -3.01 -6.73 -2.97
N ASP A 68 -4.22 -7.17 -2.67
CA ASP A 68 -5.43 -6.78 -3.39
C ASP A 68 -5.64 -5.27 -3.39
N LEU A 69 -5.44 -4.61 -2.25
CA LEU A 69 -5.56 -3.15 -2.13
C LEU A 69 -4.44 -2.43 -2.91
N ILE A 70 -3.21 -2.94 -2.86
CA ILE A 70 -2.12 -2.38 -3.66
C ILE A 70 -2.41 -2.55 -5.16
N LEU A 71 -2.94 -3.68 -5.60
CA LEU A 71 -3.31 -3.91 -6.99
C LEU A 71 -4.49 -3.03 -7.43
N GLU A 72 -5.51 -2.87 -6.58
CA GLU A 72 -6.67 -1.99 -6.82
C GLU A 72 -6.22 -0.54 -7.06
N LYS A 73 -5.27 -0.05 -6.25
CA LYS A 73 -4.83 1.35 -6.23
C LYS A 73 -3.48 1.58 -6.92
N GLY A 74 -2.83 0.54 -7.40
CA GLY A 74 -1.45 0.57 -7.85
C GLY A 74 -1.21 1.53 -9.01
N HIS A 75 -2.18 1.64 -9.93
CA HIS A 75 -2.16 2.60 -11.02
C HIS A 75 -2.04 4.08 -10.56
N LEU A 76 -2.40 4.40 -9.32
CA LEU A 76 -2.25 5.75 -8.78
C LEU A 76 -0.83 6.04 -8.28
N LEU A 77 0.03 5.01 -8.14
CA LEU A 77 1.42 5.18 -7.71
C LEU A 77 2.23 6.04 -8.68
N PHE A 78 1.90 5.99 -9.98
CA PHE A 78 2.54 6.79 -11.03
C PHE A 78 2.32 8.30 -10.84
N GLU A 79 1.27 8.70 -10.11
CA GLU A 79 0.92 10.10 -9.86
C GLU A 79 1.45 10.63 -8.51
N LEU A 80 2.09 9.77 -7.71
CA LEU A 80 2.53 10.13 -6.37
C LEU A 80 3.90 10.79 -6.37
N LYS A 81 4.08 11.72 -5.44
CA LYS A 81 5.39 12.27 -5.14
C LYS A 81 6.15 11.30 -4.26
N PHE A 82 7.43 11.10 -4.58
CA PHE A 82 8.32 10.31 -3.74
C PHE A 82 8.56 10.99 -2.39
N ASP A 83 8.82 10.16 -1.36
CA ASP A 83 9.10 10.58 0.02
C ASP A 83 7.92 11.28 0.74
N GLU A 84 6.73 11.30 0.14
CA GLU A 84 5.52 11.78 0.79
C GLU A 84 4.69 10.61 1.35
N GLU A 85 4.18 10.76 2.57
CA GLU A 85 3.27 9.78 3.18
C GLU A 85 1.87 9.91 2.54
N PHE A 86 1.29 8.77 2.20
CA PHE A 86 -0.07 8.69 1.65
C PHE A 86 -0.81 7.49 2.23
N ALA A 87 -2.13 7.52 2.12
CA ALA A 87 -3.01 6.46 2.56
C ALA A 87 -3.67 5.80 1.34
N MET A 88 -3.54 4.49 1.17
CA MET A 88 -4.39 3.72 0.26
C MET A 88 -5.59 3.22 1.03
N LYS A 89 -6.80 3.44 0.52
CA LYS A 89 -8.02 2.94 1.15
C LYS A 89 -8.81 2.08 0.18
N ASN A 90 -9.25 0.91 0.63
CA ASN A 90 -10.14 0.09 -0.18
C ASN A 90 -11.50 0.77 -0.38
N SER A 91 -12.23 0.33 -1.40
CA SER A 91 -13.48 0.96 -1.84
C SER A 91 -14.58 1.03 -0.76
N ASP A 92 -14.70 0.02 0.11
CA ASP A 92 -15.67 0.02 1.22
C ASP A 92 -15.18 0.81 2.46
N GLY A 93 -13.90 1.22 2.44
CA GLY A 93 -13.24 1.98 3.47
C GLY A 93 -12.95 1.22 4.75
N THR A 94 -12.91 -0.11 4.73
CA THR A 94 -12.67 -0.97 5.90
C THR A 94 -11.20 -1.29 6.15
N LEU A 95 -10.35 -1.09 5.14
CA LEU A 95 -8.91 -1.27 5.18
C LEU A 95 -8.22 0.01 4.70
N ALA A 96 -7.17 0.41 5.41
CA ALA A 96 -6.24 1.43 4.94
C ALA A 96 -4.79 1.01 5.16
N LEU A 97 -3.94 1.30 4.18
CA LEU A 97 -2.49 1.19 4.27
C LEU A 97 -1.92 2.60 4.34
N ILE A 98 -1.00 2.85 5.26
CA ILE A 98 -0.20 4.08 5.25
C ILE A 98 1.15 3.72 4.67
N CYS A 99 1.51 4.43 3.61
CA CYS A 99 2.61 4.07 2.74
C CYS A 99 3.51 5.28 2.46
N LYS A 100 4.74 4.99 2.06
CA LYS A 100 5.64 5.93 1.39
C LYS A 100 6.25 5.27 0.16
N LEU A 101 6.45 6.07 -0.87
CA LEU A 101 7.01 5.62 -2.14
C LEU A 101 8.40 6.21 -2.33
N TYR A 102 9.39 5.36 -2.62
CA TYR A 102 10.78 5.75 -2.81
C TYR A 102 11.34 5.14 -4.10
N PRO A 103 12.12 5.91 -4.87
CA PRO A 103 13.02 5.33 -5.86
C PRO A 103 14.30 4.89 -5.14
N HIS A 104 14.70 3.63 -5.30
CA HIS A 104 15.92 3.09 -4.71
C HIS A 104 16.65 2.20 -5.72
N ASN A 105 17.89 2.54 -6.07
CA ASN A 105 18.71 1.79 -7.05
C ASN A 105 18.02 1.49 -8.39
N GLY A 106 17.17 2.39 -8.87
CA GLY A 106 16.41 2.22 -10.13
C GLY A 106 15.11 1.41 -9.98
N GLU A 107 14.78 0.97 -8.77
CA GLU A 107 13.56 0.23 -8.46
C GLU A 107 12.57 1.11 -7.69
N LEU A 108 11.28 0.79 -7.83
CA LEU A 108 10.23 1.44 -7.08
C LEU A 108 9.98 0.68 -5.77
N VAL A 109 10.15 1.35 -4.64
CA VAL A 109 10.00 0.78 -3.30
C VAL A 109 8.80 1.40 -2.59
N LEU A 110 7.85 0.56 -2.19
CA LEU A 110 6.68 0.93 -1.42
C LEU A 110 6.87 0.47 0.03
N ILE A 111 7.15 1.40 0.94
CA ILE A 111 7.28 1.09 2.37
C ILE A 111 5.91 1.15 3.03
N LEU A 112 5.48 0.05 3.64
CA LEU A 112 4.27 0.00 4.46
C LEU A 112 4.61 0.41 5.90
N GLU A 113 4.19 1.60 6.28
CA GLU A 113 4.40 2.17 7.61
C GLU A 113 3.41 1.59 8.63
N THR A 114 2.14 1.45 8.24
CA THR A 114 1.13 0.79 9.08
C THR A 114 -0.04 0.25 8.25
N VAL A 115 -0.71 -0.76 8.81
CA VAL A 115 -1.99 -1.29 8.31
C VAL A 115 -3.08 -1.02 9.34
N ILE A 116 -4.22 -0.53 8.85
CA ILE A 116 -5.37 -0.14 9.66
C ILE A 116 -6.60 -0.90 9.17
N ARG A 117 -7.01 -1.89 9.98
CA ARG A 117 -8.28 -2.60 9.87
C ARG A 117 -8.99 -2.53 11.22
N THR A 118 -10.29 -2.24 11.20
CA THR A 118 -11.10 -2.21 12.43
C THR A 118 -12.28 -3.15 12.27
N VAL A 119 -12.32 -4.20 13.10
CA VAL A 119 -13.44 -5.14 13.17
C VAL A 119 -14.20 -4.90 14.49
N ILE A 120 -15.51 -5.05 14.44
CA ILE A 120 -16.39 -5.09 15.61
C ILE A 120 -17.17 -6.41 15.63
N ILE A 121 -17.53 -6.88 16.81
CA ILE A 121 -18.34 -8.10 16.96
C ILE A 121 -19.81 -7.70 17.14
N ILE A 122 -20.65 -8.08 16.20
CA ILE A 122 -22.12 -7.90 16.27
C ILE A 122 -22.75 -9.29 16.27
N ASN A 123 -23.47 -9.64 17.33
CA ASN A 123 -24.15 -10.93 17.49
C ASN A 123 -23.20 -12.15 17.28
N GLY A 124 -21.97 -12.04 17.79
CA GLY A 124 -20.96 -13.09 17.67
C GLY A 124 -20.31 -13.21 16.28
N LYS A 125 -20.68 -12.33 15.32
CA LYS A 125 -20.05 -12.26 14.01
C LYS A 125 -19.11 -11.06 13.93
N GLU A 126 -17.95 -11.26 13.34
CA GLU A 126 -17.02 -10.19 12.98
C GLU A 126 -17.60 -9.37 11.83
N VAL A 127 -17.62 -8.05 12.00
CA VAL A 127 -18.09 -7.07 11.01
C VAL A 127 -17.05 -5.98 10.89
N ASP A 128 -16.59 -5.71 9.68
CA ASP A 128 -15.66 -4.63 9.41
C ASP A 128 -16.31 -3.25 9.59
N LYS A 129 -15.54 -2.31 10.15
CA LYS A 129 -15.95 -0.92 10.38
C LYS A 129 -15.13 0.00 9.49
N GLN A 130 -15.79 1.05 8.99
CA GLN A 130 -15.10 2.09 8.25
C GLN A 130 -13.94 2.71 9.06
N VAL A 131 -12.79 2.75 8.41
CA VAL A 131 -11.58 3.39 8.88
C VAL A 131 -11.64 4.88 8.56
N LYS A 132 -11.21 5.70 9.52
CA LYS A 132 -11.01 7.14 9.35
C LYS A 132 -9.52 7.45 9.51
N VAL A 133 -8.90 7.96 8.45
CA VAL A 133 -7.51 8.45 8.45
C VAL A 133 -7.58 9.97 8.63
N TYR A 134 -7.04 10.48 9.74
CA TYR A 134 -7.09 11.91 10.09
C TYR A 134 -5.74 12.63 9.92
N ARG A 135 -4.71 11.94 9.44
CA ARG A 135 -3.42 12.57 9.12
C ARG A 135 -3.57 13.48 7.91
N SER A 136 -2.74 14.52 7.82
CA SER A 136 -2.62 15.42 6.66
C SER A 136 -1.95 14.73 5.47
N THR A 137 -2.40 13.52 5.15
CA THR A 137 -1.85 12.61 4.14
C THR A 137 -2.81 12.51 2.98
N LYS A 138 -2.29 12.56 1.74
CA LYS A 138 -3.09 12.30 0.53
C LYS A 138 -3.73 10.92 0.65
N THR A 139 -5.04 10.81 0.46
CA THR A 139 -5.75 9.51 0.44
C THR A 139 -6.06 9.17 -1.01
N ILE A 140 -5.74 7.95 -1.41
CA ILE A 140 -5.94 7.39 -2.76
C ILE A 140 -6.78 6.11 -2.71
#